data_AF-A0AAE7A4E6-F1
#
_entry.id   AF-A0AAE7A4E6-F1
#
_cell.length_a   1.000
_cell.length_b   1.000
_cell.length_c   1.000
_cell.angle_alpha   90.00
_cell.angle_beta   90.00
_cell.angle_gamma   90.00
#
_symmetry.space_group_name_H-M   'P 1'
#
loop_
_entity.id
_entity.type
_entity.pdbx_description
1 polymer ?
#
loop_
_entity_poly.entity_id
_entity_poly.type
_entity_poly.pdbx_seq_one_letter_code
_entity_poly.pdbx_strand_id
1 'polypeptide(L)'
;MFKHPLTEVAAFAFLFMMCSSIALADSRACSDPQVKEALALKAQNSRNSYVDMLNRQGRSVWAKVSGIHEVETLSSNKESRRKKCFAKASMESNMGMLAQPVWMTYTLGQYDDGKQYTEIHVMSADERQSFSRDR
;
A
#
# COMPACT_ATOMS: atom_id res chain seq x y z
N MET A 1 39.96 30.70 -57.15
CA MET A 1 38.49 30.79 -57.05
C MET A 1 38.08 30.11 -55.74
N PHE A 2 37.34 30.83 -54.90
CA PHE A 2 36.78 30.40 -53.61
C PHE A 2 35.88 29.15 -53.72
N LYS A 3 35.95 28.23 -52.73
CA LYS A 3 34.87 27.84 -51.79
C LYS A 3 35.19 26.51 -51.06
N HIS A 4 35.28 26.56 -49.72
CA HIS A 4 35.10 25.45 -48.75
C HIS A 4 33.60 25.04 -48.66
N PRO A 5 33.11 24.16 -47.74
CA PRO A 5 33.68 23.14 -46.84
C PRO A 5 32.86 21.80 -46.85
N LEU A 6 33.02 20.96 -45.81
CA LEU A 6 32.13 19.88 -45.29
C LEU A 6 32.60 18.46 -45.70
N THR A 7 32.80 17.48 -44.82
CA THR A 7 32.25 17.26 -43.48
C THR A 7 33.13 16.26 -42.73
N GLU A 8 33.41 16.53 -41.46
CA GLU A 8 33.87 15.52 -40.49
C GLU A 8 32.80 14.45 -40.29
N VAL A 9 33.20 13.18 -40.18
CA VAL A 9 32.58 12.27 -39.22
C VAL A 9 33.69 11.44 -38.58
N ALA A 10 34.14 11.89 -37.41
CA ALA A 10 34.96 11.11 -36.51
C ALA A 10 34.14 9.92 -36.00
N ALA A 11 34.64 8.71 -36.23
CA ALA A 11 34.10 7.49 -35.64
C ALA A 11 34.46 7.45 -34.14
N PHE A 12 33.60 7.99 -33.29
CA PHE A 12 33.69 7.76 -31.85
C PHE A 12 33.02 6.44 -31.50
N ALA A 13 33.85 5.41 -31.31
CA ALA A 13 33.48 4.19 -30.64
C ALA A 13 33.13 4.48 -29.18
N PHE A 14 31.83 4.55 -28.87
CA PHE A 14 31.37 4.51 -27.49
C PHE A 14 31.09 3.07 -27.08
N LEU A 15 32.14 2.44 -26.54
CA LEU A 15 32.04 1.38 -25.56
C LEU A 15 31.33 1.95 -24.32
N PHE A 16 30.03 1.70 -24.18
CA PHE A 16 29.38 1.75 -22.88
C PHE A 16 28.87 0.37 -22.52
N MET A 17 29.78 -0.35 -21.86
CA MET A 17 29.58 -0.92 -20.54
C MET A 17 28.20 -1.51 -20.28
N MET A 18 28.15 -2.84 -20.25
CA MET A 18 27.08 -3.60 -19.64
C MET A 18 26.81 -3.09 -18.23
N CYS A 19 25.74 -2.31 -18.07
CA CYS A 19 25.12 -2.12 -16.76
C CYS A 19 24.43 -3.43 -16.39
N SER A 20 25.23 -4.33 -15.81
CA SER A 20 24.77 -5.32 -14.84
C SER A 20 24.17 -4.56 -13.65
N SER A 21 22.98 -4.02 -13.82
CA SER A 21 22.12 -3.63 -12.72
C SER A 21 21.35 -4.88 -12.35
N ILE A 22 21.92 -5.62 -11.39
CA ILE A 22 21.18 -6.49 -10.48
C ILE A 22 19.87 -5.76 -10.19
N ALA A 23 18.74 -6.31 -10.65
CA ALA A 23 17.44 -5.80 -10.28
C ALA A 23 17.37 -5.88 -8.74
N LEU A 24 17.67 -4.76 -8.08
CA LEU A 24 17.29 -4.55 -6.69
C LEU A 24 15.80 -4.87 -6.66
N ALA A 25 15.44 -5.96 -6.00
CA ALA A 25 14.05 -6.34 -5.83
C ALA A 25 13.29 -5.11 -5.32
N ASP A 26 12.47 -4.52 -6.18
CA ASP A 26 11.75 -3.28 -5.90
C ASP A 26 10.97 -3.49 -4.61
N SER A 27 11.44 -2.85 -3.53
CA SER A 27 10.75 -2.95 -2.24
C SER A 27 9.39 -2.30 -2.41
N ARG A 28 8.31 -3.10 -2.46
CA ARG A 28 6.93 -2.61 -2.68
C ARG A 28 6.66 -1.35 -1.85
N ALA A 29 6.10 -0.32 -2.47
CA ALA A 29 5.70 0.88 -1.77
C ALA A 29 4.42 0.61 -0.96
N CYS A 30 4.24 1.30 0.17
CA CYS A 30 2.98 1.27 0.92
C CYS A 30 1.77 1.65 0.03
N SER A 31 1.99 2.50 -0.98
CA SER A 31 0.97 2.96 -1.91
C SER A 31 0.67 2.02 -3.09
N ASP A 32 1.26 0.82 -3.13
CA ASP A 32 1.08 -0.16 -4.21
C ASP A 32 -0.42 -0.47 -4.45
N PRO A 33 -0.91 -0.38 -5.71
CA PRO A 33 -2.32 -0.63 -6.03
C PRO A 33 -2.85 -2.00 -5.58
N GLN A 34 -2.07 -3.08 -5.75
CA GLN A 34 -2.51 -4.42 -5.35
C GLN A 34 -2.66 -4.54 -3.83
N VAL A 35 -1.84 -3.80 -3.07
CA VAL A 35 -1.97 -3.72 -1.61
C VAL A 35 -3.25 -2.99 -1.23
N LYS A 36 -3.62 -1.93 -1.95
CA LYS A 36 -4.87 -1.19 -1.70
C LYS A 36 -6.12 -2.06 -1.88
N GLU A 37 -6.13 -2.94 -2.87
CA GLU A 37 -7.24 -3.89 -3.06
C GLU A 37 -7.36 -4.86 -1.87
N ALA A 38 -6.25 -5.42 -1.41
CA ALA A 38 -6.22 -6.29 -0.24
C ALA A 38 -6.67 -5.56 1.05
N LEU A 39 -6.25 -4.30 1.21
CA LEU A 39 -6.69 -3.43 2.31
C LEU A 39 -8.21 -3.18 2.25
N ALA A 40 -8.76 -2.87 1.07
CA ALA A 40 -10.18 -2.64 0.90
C ALA A 40 -11.00 -3.90 1.24
N LEU A 41 -10.57 -5.07 0.76
CA LEU A 41 -11.22 -6.34 1.09
C LEU A 41 -11.17 -6.63 2.61
N LYS A 42 -10.02 -6.42 3.25
CA LYS A 42 -9.86 -6.63 4.69
C LYS A 42 -10.76 -5.68 5.50
N ALA A 43 -10.79 -4.41 5.12
CA ALA A 43 -11.67 -3.41 5.75
C ALA A 43 -13.15 -3.78 5.59
N GLN A 44 -13.58 -4.17 4.40
CA GLN A 44 -14.95 -4.61 4.15
C GLN A 44 -15.32 -5.81 5.02
N ASN A 45 -14.47 -6.84 5.05
CA ASN A 45 -14.70 -8.04 5.85
C ASN A 45 -14.80 -7.75 7.34
N SER A 46 -14.05 -6.78 7.86
CA SER A 46 -14.13 -6.35 9.27
C SER A 46 -15.50 -5.79 9.65
N ARG A 47 -16.26 -5.28 8.68
CA ARG A 47 -17.60 -4.70 8.88
C ARG A 47 -18.72 -5.68 8.55
N ASN A 48 -18.52 -6.57 7.59
CA ASN A 48 -19.51 -7.56 7.17
C ASN A 48 -20.07 -8.38 8.34
N SER A 49 -19.23 -8.80 9.29
CA SER A 49 -19.69 -9.57 10.46
C SER A 49 -20.72 -8.80 11.31
N TYR A 50 -20.53 -7.48 11.48
CA TYR A 50 -21.47 -6.63 12.22
C TYR A 50 -22.74 -6.37 11.41
N VAL A 51 -22.60 -6.14 10.10
CA VAL A 51 -23.74 -5.98 9.18
C VAL A 51 -24.63 -7.22 9.22
N ASP A 52 -24.04 -8.41 9.10
CA ASP A 52 -24.76 -9.68 9.11
C ASP A 52 -25.50 -9.90 10.42
N MET A 53 -24.85 -9.62 11.56
CA MET A 53 -25.48 -9.72 12.87
C MET A 53 -26.67 -8.77 13.00
N LEU A 54 -26.53 -7.50 12.61
CA LEU A 54 -27.62 -6.51 12.68
C LEU A 54 -28.77 -6.85 11.73
N ASN A 55 -28.45 -7.38 10.54
CA ASN A 55 -29.46 -7.82 9.57
C ASN A 55 -30.25 -9.03 10.08
N ARG A 56 -29.60 -9.97 10.76
CA ARG A 56 -30.28 -11.09 11.44
C ARG A 56 -31.19 -10.63 12.59
N GLN A 57 -30.96 -9.45 13.15
CA GLN A 57 -31.82 -8.81 14.15
C GLN A 57 -32.98 -8.02 13.52
N GLY A 58 -33.19 -8.12 12.20
CA GLY A 58 -34.28 -7.43 11.50
C GLY A 58 -33.99 -5.97 11.17
N ARG A 59 -32.75 -5.50 11.35
CA ARG A 59 -32.34 -4.17 10.91
C ARG A 59 -31.96 -4.24 9.43
N SER A 60 -32.21 -3.20 8.64
CA SER A 60 -31.73 -3.15 7.25
C SER A 60 -30.48 -2.28 7.19
N VAL A 61 -29.32 -2.88 7.43
CA VAL A 61 -28.03 -2.19 7.57
C VAL A 61 -27.09 -2.59 6.45
N TRP A 62 -26.33 -1.62 5.95
CA TRP A 62 -25.26 -1.86 4.98
C TRP A 62 -24.02 -1.05 5.35
N ALA A 63 -22.85 -1.54 4.94
CA ALA A 63 -21.59 -0.80 5.03
C ALA A 63 -20.74 -1.13 3.81
N LYS A 64 -20.10 -0.11 3.22
CA LYS A 64 -19.30 -0.25 2.00
C LYS A 64 -18.01 0.55 2.14
N VAL A 65 -16.88 -0.05 1.76
CA VAL A 65 -15.62 0.69 1.61
C VAL A 65 -15.73 1.63 0.40
N SER A 66 -15.51 2.92 0.60
CA SER A 66 -15.53 3.93 -0.47
C SER A 66 -14.14 4.29 -0.98
N GLY A 67 -13.08 3.99 -0.22
CA GLY A 67 -11.71 4.21 -0.66
C GLY A 67 -10.66 3.91 0.41
N ILE A 68 -9.39 3.85 -0.01
CA ILE A 68 -8.21 3.75 0.87
C ILE A 68 -7.46 5.09 0.82
N HIS A 69 -7.25 5.69 1.98
CA HIS A 69 -6.65 7.00 2.17
C HIS A 69 -5.60 6.98 3.29
N GLU A 70 -4.88 8.08 3.45
CA GLU A 70 -3.86 8.27 4.49
C GLU A 70 -2.85 7.11 4.54
N VAL A 71 -2.32 6.76 3.37
CA VAL A 71 -1.29 5.72 3.26
C VAL A 71 0.06 6.31 3.62
N GLU A 72 0.69 5.76 4.64
CA GLU A 72 1.98 6.22 5.14
C GLU A 72 2.92 5.06 5.48
N THR A 73 4.22 5.35 5.46
CA THR A 73 5.26 4.42 5.91
C THR A 73 5.54 4.68 7.38
N LEU A 74 5.52 3.64 8.20
CA LEU A 74 5.86 3.70 9.62
C LEU A 74 7.36 3.46 9.83
N SER A 75 7.88 3.87 10.98
CA SER A 75 9.26 3.56 11.34
C SER A 75 9.47 2.03 11.32
N SER A 76 10.46 1.59 10.57
CA SER A 76 10.85 0.19 10.44
C SER A 76 12.33 0.05 10.72
N ASN A 77 12.72 -1.10 11.27
CA ASN A 77 14.14 -1.41 11.40
C ASN A 77 14.71 -1.55 9.98
N LYS A 78 15.65 -0.67 9.62
CA LYS A 78 16.30 -0.61 8.30
C LYS A 78 17.00 -1.92 7.92
N GLU A 79 17.37 -2.74 8.90
CA GLU A 79 17.99 -4.05 8.68
C GLU A 79 16.98 -5.12 8.25
N SER A 80 15.70 -4.92 8.56
CA SER A 80 14.65 -5.84 8.11
C SER A 80 14.22 -5.50 6.69
N ARG A 81 14.11 -6.51 5.80
CA ARG A 81 13.48 -6.37 4.48
C ARG A 81 11.95 -6.14 4.56
N ARG A 82 11.44 -5.78 5.73
CA ARG A 82 10.02 -5.61 6.04
C ARG A 82 9.71 -4.12 6.13
N LYS A 83 8.70 -3.68 5.41
CA LYS A 83 8.20 -2.31 5.43
C LYS A 83 6.89 -2.26 6.19
N LYS A 84 6.85 -1.51 7.29
CA LYS A 84 5.61 -1.27 8.05
C LYS A 84 4.92 -0.04 7.49
N CYS A 85 3.61 -0.12 7.37
CA CYS A 85 2.78 0.92 6.78
C CYS A 85 1.48 1.07 7.58
N PHE A 86 0.82 2.20 7.40
CA PHE A 86 -0.50 2.49 7.92
C PHE A 86 -1.42 2.95 6.78
N ALA A 87 -2.72 2.69 6.92
CA ALA A 87 -3.76 3.16 6.02
C ALA A 87 -5.10 3.29 6.74
N LYS A 88 -5.96 4.17 6.23
CA LYS A 88 -7.37 4.26 6.61
C LYS A 88 -8.25 3.91 5.43
N ALA A 89 -9.25 3.05 5.65
CA ALA A 89 -10.32 2.84 4.69
C ALA A 89 -11.53 3.69 5.07
N SER A 90 -12.00 4.51 4.13
CA SER A 90 -13.26 5.25 4.27
C SER A 90 -14.45 4.30 4.13
N MET A 91 -15.46 4.51 4.95
CA MET A 91 -16.66 3.69 5.00
C MET A 91 -17.90 4.55 4.74
N GLU A 92 -18.78 4.06 3.89
CA GLU A 92 -20.14 4.54 3.74
C GLU A 92 -21.09 3.56 4.41
N SER A 93 -22.11 4.05 5.11
CA SER A 93 -23.13 3.22 5.75
C SER A 93 -24.38 4.04 6.04
N ASN A 94 -25.55 3.38 6.07
CA ASN A 94 -26.77 3.96 6.62
C ASN A 94 -26.83 3.95 8.16
N MET A 95 -25.74 3.52 8.83
CA MET A 95 -25.63 3.48 10.28
C MET A 95 -24.31 4.10 10.74
N GLY A 96 -24.38 5.16 11.55
CA GLY A 96 -23.23 6.01 11.86
C GLY A 96 -22.02 5.28 12.47
N MET A 97 -22.24 4.24 13.29
CA MET A 97 -21.13 3.47 13.85
C MET A 97 -20.35 2.65 12.82
N LEU A 98 -20.99 2.24 11.71
CA LEU A 98 -20.37 1.47 10.63
C LEU A 98 -19.73 2.37 9.57
N ALA A 99 -20.14 3.64 9.50
CA ALA A 99 -19.50 4.68 8.67
C ALA A 99 -18.13 5.14 9.23
N GLN A 100 -17.76 4.69 10.43
CA GLN A 100 -16.46 5.01 11.01
C GLN A 100 -15.33 4.37 10.18
N PRO A 101 -14.28 5.14 9.83
CA PRO A 101 -13.18 4.64 9.02
C PRO A 101 -12.49 3.46 9.70
N VAL A 102 -12.00 2.53 8.89
CA VAL A 102 -11.26 1.35 9.36
C VAL A 102 -9.78 1.66 9.31
N TRP A 103 -9.12 1.66 10.47
CA TRP A 103 -7.70 1.93 10.60
C TRP A 103 -6.94 0.61 10.53
N MET A 104 -5.86 0.58 9.76
CA MET A 104 -5.10 -0.64 9.53
C MET A 104 -3.61 -0.34 9.57
N THR A 105 -2.86 -1.24 10.18
CA THR A 105 -1.42 -1.36 9.97
C THR A 105 -1.16 -2.56 9.08
N TYR A 106 -0.12 -2.49 8.27
CA TYR A 106 0.26 -3.62 7.44
C TYR A 106 1.76 -3.70 7.23
N THR A 107 2.26 -4.91 7.03
CA THR A 107 3.65 -5.19 6.76
C THR A 107 3.80 -5.76 5.36
N LEU A 108 4.63 -5.11 4.55
CA LEU A 108 5.07 -5.61 3.25
C LEU A 108 6.40 -6.34 3.45
N GLY A 109 6.51 -7.54 2.91
CA GLY A 109 7.74 -8.32 3.00
C GLY A 109 7.88 -9.33 1.88
N GLN A 110 8.95 -10.12 1.98
CA GLN A 110 9.26 -11.20 1.08
C GLN A 110 9.63 -12.42 1.92
N TYR A 111 9.08 -13.59 1.57
CA TYR A 111 9.50 -14.87 2.15
C TYR A 111 10.86 -15.30 1.59
N ASP A 112 11.47 -16.31 2.21
CA ASP A 112 12.77 -16.86 1.79
C ASP A 112 12.72 -17.47 0.37
N ASP A 113 11.55 -17.94 -0.06
CA ASP A 113 11.31 -18.45 -1.43
C ASP A 113 11.14 -17.32 -2.48
N GLY A 114 11.31 -16.06 -2.06
CA GLY A 114 11.19 -14.88 -2.91
C GLY A 114 9.75 -14.40 -3.15
N LYS A 115 8.72 -15.09 -2.64
CA LYS A 115 7.33 -14.62 -2.77
C LYS A 115 7.06 -13.42 -1.89
N GLN A 116 6.38 -12.43 -2.45
CA GLN A 116 5.95 -11.25 -1.73
C GLN A 116 4.74 -11.56 -0.84
N TYR A 117 4.65 -10.89 0.30
CA TYR A 117 3.48 -10.97 1.17
C TYR A 117 3.07 -9.62 1.74
N THR A 118 1.79 -9.54 2.08
CA THR A 118 1.17 -8.41 2.77
C THR A 118 0.42 -8.94 3.97
N GLU A 119 0.89 -8.60 5.17
CA GLU A 119 0.20 -8.94 6.41
C GLU A 119 -0.59 -7.72 6.89
N ILE A 120 -1.92 -7.83 6.98
CA ILE A 120 -2.82 -6.71 7.30
C ILE A 120 -3.50 -6.93 8.64
N HIS A 121 -3.35 -5.96 9.54
CA HIS A 121 -4.00 -5.90 10.84
C HIS A 121 -5.03 -4.76 10.87
N VAL A 122 -6.24 -5.07 11.34
CA VAL A 122 -7.30 -4.07 11.55
C VAL A 122 -7.26 -3.65 13.01
N MET A 123 -7.07 -2.36 13.26
CA MET A 123 -6.89 -1.83 14.60
C MET A 123 -8.23 -1.76 15.36
N SER A 124 -8.21 -2.21 16.60
CA SER A 124 -9.27 -2.01 17.58
C SER A 124 -9.43 -0.54 18.00
N ALA A 125 -10.42 -0.23 18.83
CA ALA A 125 -10.58 1.13 19.37
C ALA A 125 -9.38 1.55 20.23
N ASP A 126 -8.92 0.67 21.12
CA ASP A 126 -7.83 0.96 22.06
C ASP A 126 -6.49 1.12 21.33
N GLU A 127 -6.25 0.29 20.30
CA GLU A 127 -5.06 0.42 19.45
C GLU A 127 -5.07 1.74 18.68
N ARG A 128 -6.23 2.18 18.15
CA ARG A 128 -6.36 3.48 17.48
C ARG A 128 -6.06 4.64 18.42
N GLN A 129 -6.55 4.57 19.66
CA GLN A 129 -6.29 5.60 20.67
C GLN A 129 -4.80 5.66 21.01
N SER A 130 -4.18 4.51 21.24
CA SER A 130 -2.74 4.42 21.54
C SER A 130 -1.90 4.95 20.37
N PHE A 131 -2.20 4.49 19.14
CA PHE A 131 -1.52 4.92 17.93
C PHE A 131 -1.67 6.42 17.64
N SER A 132 -2.82 7.02 17.97
CA SER A 132 -3.03 8.46 17.78
C SER A 132 -2.28 9.31 18.83
N ARG A 133 -2.00 8.75 20.01
CA ARG A 133 -1.26 9.43 21.08
C ARG A 133 0.24 9.36 20.86
N ASP A 134 0.72 8.23 20.38
CA ASP A 134 2.16 7.94 20.23
C ASP A 134 2.73 8.49 18.91
N ARG A 135 1.93 9.26 18.17
CA ARG A 135 2.21 9.83 16.86
C ARG A 135 2.24 11.35 16.92
#